data_AF-C0Z2N9-F1
#
_entry.id   AF-C0Z2N9-F1
#
_cell.length_a   1.000
_cell.length_b   1.000
_cell.length_c   1.000
_cell.angle_alpha   90.00
_cell.angle_beta   90.00
_cell.angle_gamma   90.00
#
_symmetry.space_group_name_H-M   'P 1'
#
loop_
_entity.id
_entity.type
_entity.pdbx_description
1 polymer ?
#
loop_
_entity_poly.entity_id
_entity_poly.type
_entity_poly.pdbx_seq_one_letter_code
_entity_poly.pdbx_strand_id
1 'polypeptide(L)'
;MDGQTHMCLPKSMGEMLLGNYRENLPIVIIRPTMITSTFSEPFPGWIEGLRTIDSVIVAYGKGRLKCFLADPNSVLDLIPVDMVANAMVTAAAIHAGKLGSQTVYHVGSSCKNPITFEQIHDLAASYFTKNPLVRRDGSSILVSKGTILSTMAQFSFYMTLRYKLPLQMLRLIYVIYPWWNGNKYKDIDRKIKLAMRLVDLYRPYVLFKGIFDDTNTEKLRLKRKEINKEMYGLFEFDPKSIDWEDYMTTIHIPGLITYVLKK
;
A
#
# COMPACT_ATOMS: atom_id res chain seq x y z
N MET A 1 -8.90 -21.11 2.39
CA MET A 1 -8.37 -20.87 1.03
C MET A 1 -7.85 -19.45 1.02
N ASP A 2 -6.52 -19.30 1.03
CA ASP A 2 -5.86 -18.04 1.38
C ASP A 2 -5.87 -17.05 0.22
N GLY A 3 -6.34 -15.83 0.47
CA GLY A 3 -6.50 -14.75 -0.52
C GLY A 3 -5.23 -14.32 -1.26
N GLN A 4 -4.04 -14.78 -0.83
CA GLN A 4 -2.78 -14.63 -1.57
C GLN A 4 -2.76 -15.40 -2.90
N THR A 5 -3.48 -16.52 -2.98
CA THR A 5 -3.43 -17.40 -4.17
C THR A 5 -4.15 -16.79 -5.39
N HIS A 6 -5.23 -16.03 -5.20
CA HIS A 6 -6.06 -15.59 -6.33
C HIS A 6 -5.39 -14.57 -7.27
N MET A 7 -4.51 -13.70 -6.78
CA MET A 7 -3.81 -12.71 -7.63
C MET A 7 -2.40 -13.17 -8.03
N CYS A 8 -1.68 -13.84 -7.14
CA CYS A 8 -0.30 -14.24 -7.41
C CYS A 8 -0.19 -15.44 -8.36
N LEU A 9 -1.15 -16.39 -8.32
CA LEU A 9 -1.10 -17.58 -9.18
C LEU A 9 -1.20 -17.22 -10.67
N PRO A 10 -2.18 -16.43 -11.16
CA PRO A 10 -2.24 -16.09 -12.58
C PRO A 10 -1.00 -15.31 -13.05
N LYS A 11 -0.43 -14.44 -12.19
CA LYS A 11 0.81 -13.71 -12.50
C LYS A 11 2.00 -14.66 -12.66
N SER A 12 2.20 -15.56 -11.70
CA SER A 12 3.27 -16.55 -11.74
C SER A 12 3.12 -17.49 -12.95
N MET A 13 1.91 -17.94 -13.25
CA MET A 13 1.62 -18.72 -14.46
C MET A 13 1.95 -17.95 -15.73
N GLY A 14 1.60 -16.66 -15.81
CA GLY A 14 1.94 -15.80 -16.93
C GLY A 14 3.45 -15.67 -17.14
N GLU A 15 4.21 -15.48 -16.06
CA GLU A 15 5.68 -15.41 -16.12
C GLU A 15 6.32 -16.75 -16.56
N MET A 16 5.77 -17.88 -16.11
CA MET A 16 6.20 -19.21 -16.55
C MET A 16 5.90 -19.45 -18.03
N LEU A 17 4.71 -19.07 -18.49
CA LEU A 17 4.32 -19.17 -19.90
C LEU A 17 5.23 -18.32 -20.78
N LEU A 18 5.50 -17.07 -20.40
CA LEU A 18 6.44 -16.21 -21.11
C LEU A 18 7.84 -16.85 -21.17
N GLY A 19 8.32 -17.42 -20.06
CA GLY A 19 9.59 -18.15 -20.04
C GLY A 19 9.64 -19.33 -21.00
N ASN A 20 8.55 -20.09 -21.11
CA ASN A 20 8.47 -21.29 -21.96
C ASN A 20 8.36 -20.96 -23.46
N TYR A 21 7.68 -19.87 -23.82
CA TYR A 21 7.42 -19.50 -25.23
C TYR A 21 8.32 -18.36 -25.76
N ARG A 22 9.43 -18.08 -25.08
CA ARG A 22 10.29 -16.92 -25.42
C ARG A 22 11.09 -17.03 -26.70
N GLU A 23 11.30 -18.25 -27.22
CA GLU A 23 12.22 -18.52 -28.33
C GLU A 23 13.54 -17.74 -28.19
N ASN A 24 13.89 -16.89 -29.17
CA ASN A 24 15.09 -16.05 -29.17
C ASN A 24 14.86 -14.63 -28.61
N LEU A 25 13.63 -14.28 -28.22
CA LEU A 25 13.30 -12.94 -27.74
C LEU A 25 13.87 -12.71 -26.33
N PRO A 26 14.52 -11.56 -26.08
CA PRO A 26 14.87 -11.17 -24.72
C PRO A 26 13.60 -10.83 -23.94
N ILE A 27 13.37 -11.52 -22.82
CA ILE A 27 12.25 -11.24 -21.93
C ILE A 27 12.78 -10.60 -20.65
N VAL A 28 12.25 -9.42 -20.34
CA VAL A 28 12.45 -8.77 -19.06
C VAL A 28 11.13 -8.72 -18.30
N ILE A 29 11.14 -9.20 -17.06
CA ILE A 29 10.00 -9.17 -16.15
C ILE A 29 10.31 -8.19 -15.03
N ILE A 30 9.47 -7.18 -14.88
CA ILE A 30 9.57 -6.17 -13.82
C ILE A 30 8.51 -6.51 -12.77
N ARG A 31 8.94 -6.79 -11.54
CA ARG A 31 8.09 -7.09 -10.39
C ARG A 31 8.15 -5.92 -9.40
N PRO A 32 7.29 -4.91 -9.56
CA PRO A 32 7.22 -3.83 -8.60
C PRO A 32 6.51 -4.28 -7.32
N THR A 33 6.86 -3.65 -6.20
CA THR A 33 6.15 -3.82 -4.93
C THR A 33 4.95 -2.88 -4.87
N MET A 34 4.46 -2.51 -3.69
CA MET A 34 3.28 -1.64 -3.60
C MET A 34 3.62 -0.24 -4.10
N ILE A 35 3.04 0.11 -5.25
CA ILE A 35 3.37 1.36 -5.93
C ILE A 35 2.62 2.53 -5.30
N THR A 36 3.35 3.55 -4.88
CA THR A 36 2.84 4.82 -4.32
C THR A 36 2.88 5.95 -5.36
N SER A 37 2.64 7.19 -4.94
CA SER A 37 2.75 8.37 -5.81
C SER A 37 4.17 8.56 -6.34
N THR A 38 4.33 9.42 -7.33
CA THR A 38 5.65 9.80 -7.86
C THR A 38 6.52 10.44 -6.79
N PHE A 39 7.82 10.18 -6.86
CA PHE A 39 8.85 10.81 -6.04
C PHE A 39 9.29 12.15 -6.65
N SER A 40 9.63 12.15 -7.94
CA SER A 40 10.07 13.33 -8.68
C SER A 40 9.32 13.55 -10.00
N GLU A 41 9.16 12.52 -10.84
CA GLU A 41 8.68 12.69 -12.23
C GLU A 41 7.26 12.14 -12.43
N PRO A 42 6.38 12.78 -13.24
CA PRO A 42 6.57 14.07 -13.93
C PRO A 42 6.52 15.29 -13.00
N PHE A 43 5.97 15.13 -11.80
CA PHE A 43 6.07 16.06 -10.68
C PHE A 43 5.81 15.28 -9.38
N PRO A 44 6.30 15.73 -8.22
CA PRO A 44 6.15 15.01 -6.95
C PRO A 44 4.68 14.83 -6.53
N GLY A 45 4.34 13.65 -6.01
CA GLY A 45 3.03 13.39 -5.41
C GLY A 45 1.92 13.09 -6.41
N TRP A 46 2.21 13.04 -7.71
CA TRP A 46 1.24 12.60 -8.72
C TRP A 46 0.82 11.15 -8.45
N ILE A 47 -0.49 10.92 -8.48
CA ILE A 47 -1.07 9.60 -8.32
C ILE A 47 -2.42 9.51 -9.03
N GLU A 48 -2.69 8.35 -9.60
CA GLU A 48 -3.96 8.03 -10.22
C GLU A 48 -4.70 6.96 -9.41
N GLY A 49 -5.88 7.34 -8.90
CA GLY A 49 -6.77 6.46 -8.15
C GLY A 49 -6.35 6.19 -6.71
N LEU A 50 -7.16 5.40 -6.00
CA LEU A 50 -6.83 4.87 -4.68
C LEU A 50 -6.34 3.44 -4.83
N ARG A 51 -5.09 3.17 -4.42
CA ARG A 51 -4.58 1.81 -4.25
C ARG A 51 -4.73 1.35 -2.80
N THR A 52 -4.20 0.18 -2.48
CA THR A 52 -4.45 -0.50 -1.21
C THR A 52 -4.02 0.33 0.00
N ILE A 53 -2.75 0.76 0.05
CA ILE A 53 -2.22 1.55 1.18
C ILE A 53 -2.85 2.94 1.24
N ASP A 54 -3.04 3.58 0.08
CA ASP A 54 -3.70 4.88 -0.05
C ASP A 54 -5.11 4.89 0.56
N SER A 55 -5.86 3.82 0.32
CA SER A 55 -7.21 3.65 0.87
C SER A 55 -7.20 3.60 2.39
N VAL A 56 -6.18 2.97 2.98
CA VAL A 56 -6.00 2.89 4.44
C VAL A 56 -5.65 4.26 5.01
N ILE A 57 -4.68 4.97 4.39
CA ILE A 57 -4.26 6.32 4.79
C ILE A 57 -5.45 7.30 4.73
N VAL A 58 -6.21 7.28 3.63
CA VAL A 58 -7.39 8.14 3.46
C VAL A 58 -8.50 7.78 4.45
N ALA A 59 -8.74 6.49 4.71
CA ALA A 59 -9.73 6.07 5.70
C ALA A 59 -9.35 6.53 7.12
N TYR A 60 -8.05 6.49 7.45
CA TYR A 60 -7.49 7.04 8.68
C TYR A 60 -7.70 8.56 8.76
N GLY A 61 -7.26 9.32 7.75
CA GLY A 61 -7.44 10.78 7.70
C GLY A 61 -8.90 11.24 7.76
N LYS A 62 -9.84 10.41 7.27
CA LYS A 62 -11.30 10.66 7.38
C LYS A 62 -11.89 10.26 8.73
N GLY A 63 -11.08 9.81 9.69
CA GLY A 63 -11.51 9.35 11.02
C GLY A 63 -12.37 8.08 10.98
N ARG A 64 -12.34 7.32 9.88
CA ARG A 64 -13.13 6.09 9.68
C ARG A 64 -12.39 4.85 10.15
N LEU A 65 -11.07 4.90 10.24
CA LEU A 65 -10.22 3.81 10.67
C LEU A 65 -9.65 4.08 12.06
N LYS A 66 -10.24 3.46 13.10
CA LYS A 66 -9.82 3.63 14.50
C LYS A 66 -8.83 2.57 14.98
N CYS A 67 -8.87 1.39 14.36
CA CYS A 67 -7.96 0.30 14.62
C CYS A 67 -7.60 -0.38 13.30
N PHE A 68 -6.41 -0.95 13.21
CA PHE A 68 -5.94 -1.67 12.03
C PHE A 68 -5.23 -2.96 12.47
N LEU A 69 -5.50 -4.05 11.76
CA LEU A 69 -4.75 -5.29 11.95
C LEU A 69 -3.47 -5.19 11.12
N ALA A 70 -2.32 -5.12 11.79
CA ALA A 70 -1.01 -5.21 11.19
C ALA A 70 0.00 -5.54 12.29
N ASP A 71 1.09 -6.22 11.95
CA ASP A 71 2.22 -6.29 12.85
C ASP A 71 3.04 -4.99 12.71
N PRO A 72 3.21 -4.19 13.78
CA PRO A 72 3.87 -2.89 13.73
C PRO A 72 5.32 -2.97 13.23
N ASN A 73 6.00 -4.10 13.47
CA ASN A 73 7.38 -4.31 13.07
C ASN A 73 7.53 -4.87 11.65
N SER A 74 6.42 -5.18 10.97
CA SER A 74 6.49 -5.70 9.61
C SER A 74 6.87 -4.60 8.63
N VAL A 75 7.84 -4.90 7.76
CA VAL A 75 8.28 -4.02 6.69
C VAL A 75 7.20 -3.97 5.62
N LEU A 76 6.83 -2.75 5.22
CA LEU A 76 5.95 -2.51 4.09
C LEU A 76 6.78 -2.19 2.85
N ASP A 77 6.76 -3.08 1.87
CA ASP A 77 7.52 -2.85 0.64
C ASP A 77 6.77 -1.88 -0.29
N LEU A 78 7.14 -0.60 -0.20
CA LEU A 78 6.61 0.50 -0.98
C LEU A 78 7.63 0.97 -2.01
N ILE A 79 7.16 1.42 -3.18
CA ILE A 79 8.03 2.06 -4.17
C ILE A 79 7.29 3.14 -4.96
N PRO A 80 7.88 4.34 -5.18
CA PRO A 80 7.32 5.36 -6.06
C PRO A 80 7.15 4.87 -7.51
N VAL A 81 6.06 5.28 -8.18
CA VAL A 81 5.74 4.81 -9.55
C VAL A 81 6.77 5.20 -10.60
N ASP A 82 7.38 6.36 -10.45
CA ASP A 82 8.43 6.88 -11.34
C ASP A 82 9.73 6.08 -11.22
N MET A 83 10.10 5.63 -10.02
CA MET A 83 11.23 4.70 -9.86
C MET A 83 10.98 3.37 -10.59
N VAL A 84 9.74 2.88 -10.59
CA VAL A 84 9.36 1.68 -11.37
C VAL A 84 9.48 1.96 -12.87
N ALA A 85 8.96 3.08 -13.35
CA ALA A 85 9.07 3.47 -14.76
C ALA A 85 10.53 3.62 -15.20
N ASN A 86 11.36 4.24 -14.37
CA ASN A 86 12.79 4.43 -14.59
C ASN A 86 13.53 3.09 -14.69
N ALA A 87 13.20 2.13 -13.81
CA ALA A 87 13.73 0.77 -13.89
C ALA A 87 13.30 0.06 -15.18
N MET A 88 12.04 0.22 -15.62
CA MET A 88 11.54 -0.37 -16.87
C MET A 88 12.28 0.18 -18.09
N VAL A 89 12.43 1.50 -18.20
CA VAL A 89 13.14 2.16 -19.31
C VAL A 89 14.61 1.74 -19.32
N THR A 90 15.25 1.72 -18.15
CA THR A 90 16.65 1.30 -18.00
C THR A 90 16.85 -0.16 -18.41
N ALA A 91 15.94 -1.04 -17.99
CA ALA A 91 15.99 -2.45 -18.35
C ALA A 91 15.81 -2.66 -19.85
N ALA A 92 14.86 -1.96 -20.48
CA ALA A 92 14.64 -2.02 -21.91
C ALA A 92 15.89 -1.58 -22.69
N ALA A 93 16.50 -0.45 -22.30
CA ALA A 93 17.72 0.05 -22.93
C ALA A 93 18.90 -0.93 -22.78
N ILE A 94 19.09 -1.51 -21.58
CA ILE A 94 20.20 -2.44 -21.32
C ILE A 94 20.02 -3.78 -22.04
N HIS A 95 18.78 -4.22 -22.25
CA HIS A 95 18.49 -5.49 -22.94
C HIS A 95 18.24 -5.34 -24.44
N ALA A 96 18.18 -4.11 -24.97
CA ALA A 96 18.05 -3.85 -26.39
C ALA A 96 19.14 -4.59 -27.19
N GLY A 97 18.74 -5.32 -28.22
CA GLY A 97 19.65 -6.08 -29.09
C GLY A 97 20.25 -7.36 -28.49
N LYS A 98 19.92 -7.72 -27.23
CA LYS A 98 20.33 -9.01 -26.66
C LYS A 98 19.41 -10.14 -27.13
N LEU A 99 19.98 -11.34 -27.28
CA LEU A 99 19.22 -12.54 -27.64
C LEU A 99 19.15 -13.49 -26.44
N GLY A 100 18.00 -14.17 -26.30
CA GLY A 100 17.89 -15.35 -25.44
C GLY A 100 18.09 -15.13 -23.92
N SER A 101 17.97 -13.92 -23.39
CA SER A 101 17.99 -13.68 -21.93
C SER A 101 16.58 -13.57 -21.35
N GLN A 102 16.30 -14.30 -20.25
CA GLN A 102 15.17 -14.02 -19.37
C GLN A 102 15.72 -13.40 -18.09
N THR A 103 15.25 -12.21 -17.71
CA THR A 103 15.72 -11.54 -16.50
C THR A 103 14.56 -10.96 -15.71
N VAL A 104 14.57 -11.19 -14.40
CA VAL A 104 13.56 -10.69 -13.48
C VAL A 104 14.19 -9.64 -12.59
N TYR A 105 13.53 -8.47 -12.51
CA TYR A 105 13.92 -7.36 -11.65
C TYR A 105 12.82 -7.12 -10.62
N HIS A 106 13.15 -7.27 -9.34
CA HIS A 106 12.28 -6.87 -8.23
C HIS A 106 12.56 -5.41 -7.91
N VAL A 107 11.56 -4.55 -8.08
CA VAL A 107 11.70 -3.11 -7.86
C VAL A 107 10.92 -2.77 -6.60
N GLY A 108 11.67 -2.57 -5.52
CA GLY A 108 11.14 -2.42 -4.17
C GLY A 108 12.14 -1.77 -3.23
N SER A 109 11.68 -1.42 -2.03
CA SER A 109 12.51 -0.78 -1.01
C SER A 109 12.83 -1.69 0.18
N SER A 110 12.09 -2.79 0.38
CA SER A 110 12.18 -3.60 1.61
C SER A 110 13.58 -4.08 1.97
N CYS A 111 14.43 -4.40 1.00
CA CYS A 111 15.79 -4.88 1.25
C CYS A 111 16.82 -3.77 1.52
N LYS A 112 16.64 -2.58 0.94
CA LYS A 112 17.67 -1.51 0.93
C LYS A 112 17.32 -0.28 1.74
N ASN A 113 16.02 0.03 1.84
CA ASN A 113 15.50 1.18 2.57
C ASN A 113 14.13 0.82 3.20
N PRO A 114 14.09 -0.10 4.18
CA PRO A 114 12.85 -0.59 4.76
C PRO A 114 12.10 0.49 5.53
N ILE A 115 10.77 0.45 5.45
CA ILE A 115 9.85 1.23 6.29
C ILE A 115 8.84 0.28 6.95
N THR A 116 8.58 0.45 8.24
CA THR A 116 7.62 -0.40 8.97
C THR A 116 6.20 0.16 8.97
N PHE A 117 5.21 -0.70 9.24
CA PHE A 117 3.83 -0.27 9.44
C PHE A 117 3.69 0.77 10.56
N GLU A 118 4.44 0.62 11.66
CA GLU A 118 4.44 1.59 12.75
C GLU A 118 4.95 2.96 12.30
N GLN A 119 6.06 3.00 11.56
CA GLN A 119 6.59 4.26 11.02
C GLN A 119 5.57 4.96 10.10
N ILE A 120 4.94 4.24 9.18
CA ILE A 120 3.92 4.80 8.29
C ILE A 120 2.72 5.33 9.09
N HIS A 121 2.26 4.57 10.08
CA HIS A 121 1.15 4.97 10.93
C HIS A 121 1.48 6.24 11.72
N ASP A 122 2.71 6.36 12.23
CA ASP A 122 3.17 7.51 13.00
C ASP A 122 3.32 8.76 12.12
N LEU A 123 3.86 8.61 10.92
CA LEU A 123 3.94 9.68 9.92
C LEU A 123 2.54 10.15 9.50
N ALA A 124 1.62 9.23 9.23
CA ALA A 124 0.24 9.56 8.90
C ALA A 124 -0.48 10.25 10.07
N ALA A 125 -0.27 9.76 11.30
CA ALA A 125 -0.84 10.36 12.50
C ALA A 125 -0.32 11.78 12.74
N SER A 126 0.99 11.99 12.62
CA SER A 126 1.63 13.30 12.70
C SER A 126 1.07 14.25 11.65
N TYR A 127 0.98 13.79 10.39
CA TYR A 127 0.47 14.60 9.29
C TYR A 127 -0.98 15.04 9.53
N PHE A 128 -1.91 14.12 9.79
CA PHE A 128 -3.33 14.45 9.94
C PHE A 128 -3.66 15.17 11.25
N THR A 129 -2.80 15.07 12.26
CA THR A 129 -2.93 15.91 13.47
C THR A 129 -2.60 17.37 13.15
N LYS A 130 -1.56 17.62 12.33
CA LYS A 130 -1.16 18.96 11.90
C LYS A 130 -2.08 19.52 10.80
N ASN A 131 -2.55 18.66 9.90
CA ASN A 131 -3.34 19.00 8.72
C ASN A 131 -4.65 18.19 8.69
N PRO A 132 -5.63 18.49 9.57
CA PRO A 132 -6.88 17.74 9.61
C PRO A 132 -7.66 17.91 8.30
N LEU A 133 -8.25 16.81 7.81
CA LEU A 133 -9.13 16.88 6.65
C LEU A 133 -10.41 17.64 7.01
N VAL A 134 -10.95 18.39 6.06
CA VAL A 134 -12.19 19.16 6.24
C VAL A 134 -13.38 18.39 5.69
N ARG A 135 -14.48 18.36 6.44
CA ARG A 135 -15.77 17.81 5.98
C ARG A 135 -16.46 18.76 5.01
N ARG A 136 -17.54 18.28 4.38
CA ARG A 136 -18.37 19.12 3.50
C ARG A 136 -19.03 20.30 4.23
N ASP A 137 -19.23 20.18 5.55
CA ASP A 137 -19.81 21.22 6.41
C ASP A 137 -18.76 22.24 6.91
N GLY A 138 -17.50 22.13 6.49
CA GLY A 138 -16.40 23.00 6.92
C GLY A 138 -15.74 22.58 8.25
N SER A 139 -16.24 21.55 8.94
CA SER A 139 -15.65 21.11 10.20
C SER A 139 -14.39 20.26 9.99
N SER A 140 -13.38 20.47 10.83
CA SER A 140 -12.15 19.69 10.83
C SER A 140 -12.37 18.28 11.40
N ILE A 141 -11.82 17.28 10.73
CA ILE A 141 -11.80 15.89 11.19
C ILE A 141 -10.58 15.70 12.07
N LEU A 142 -10.81 15.66 13.39
CA LEU A 142 -9.78 15.31 14.34
C LEU A 142 -9.59 13.79 14.37
N VAL A 143 -8.36 13.37 14.09
CA VAL A 143 -7.96 11.96 14.09
C VAL A 143 -6.98 11.73 15.24
N SER A 144 -7.29 10.79 16.12
CA SER A 144 -6.35 10.30 17.13
C SER A 144 -5.50 9.18 16.54
N LYS A 145 -4.26 9.03 17.02
CA LYS A 145 -3.41 7.86 16.72
C LYS A 145 -4.21 6.58 16.94
N GLY A 146 -4.39 5.80 15.87
CA GLY A 146 -5.21 4.59 15.88
C GLY A 146 -4.53 3.46 16.66
N THR A 147 -5.28 2.41 16.98
CA THR A 147 -4.72 1.20 17.61
C THR A 147 -4.28 0.19 16.55
N ILE A 148 -2.99 -0.13 16.51
CA ILE A 148 -2.48 -1.26 15.73
C ILE A 148 -2.66 -2.54 16.56
N LEU A 149 -3.26 -3.56 15.97
CA LEU A 149 -3.53 -4.84 16.60
C LEU A 149 -2.73 -5.91 15.85
N SER A 150 -1.73 -6.50 16.50
CA SER A 150 -0.74 -7.36 15.84
C SER A 150 -1.25 -8.78 15.55
N THR A 151 -2.35 -9.20 16.18
CA THR A 151 -2.89 -10.54 16.03
C THR A 151 -4.40 -10.54 15.79
N MET A 152 -4.89 -11.59 15.12
CA MET A 152 -6.34 -11.77 14.94
C MET A 152 -7.10 -11.95 16.24
N ALA A 153 -6.46 -12.52 17.28
CA ALA A 153 -7.07 -12.66 18.59
C ALA A 153 -7.33 -11.28 19.21
N GLN A 154 -6.31 -10.42 19.24
CA GLN A 154 -6.44 -9.04 19.72
C GLN A 154 -7.45 -8.24 18.91
N PHE A 155 -7.41 -8.38 17.57
CA PHE A 155 -8.35 -7.71 16.68
C PHE A 155 -9.79 -8.16 16.92
N SER A 156 -10.04 -9.46 16.99
CA SER A 156 -11.37 -10.02 17.23
C SER A 156 -11.91 -9.62 18.61
N PHE A 157 -11.06 -9.64 19.64
CA PHE A 157 -11.42 -9.20 20.99
C PHE A 157 -11.81 -7.72 21.00
N TYR A 158 -10.97 -6.85 20.43
CA TYR A 158 -11.26 -5.41 20.31
C TYR A 158 -12.56 -5.16 19.54
N MET A 159 -12.74 -5.82 18.40
CA MET A 159 -13.96 -5.67 17.59
C MET A 159 -15.22 -6.14 18.32
N THR A 160 -15.10 -7.20 19.12
CA THR A 160 -16.19 -7.71 19.93
C THR A 160 -16.56 -6.74 21.03
N LEU A 161 -15.59 -6.27 21.80
CA LEU A 161 -15.81 -5.34 22.90
C LEU A 161 -16.32 -3.97 22.44
N ARG A 162 -15.71 -3.40 21.40
CA ARG A 162 -15.98 -2.02 20.98
C ARG A 162 -17.20 -1.86 20.07
N TYR A 163 -17.55 -2.91 19.31
CA TYR A 163 -18.59 -2.81 18.28
C TYR A 163 -19.69 -3.88 18.39
N LYS A 164 -19.36 -5.17 18.55
CA LYS A 164 -20.40 -6.24 18.59
C LYS A 164 -21.24 -6.20 19.87
N LEU A 165 -20.61 -6.04 21.04
CA LEU A 165 -21.32 -5.99 22.32
C LEU A 165 -22.30 -4.80 22.40
N PRO A 166 -21.91 -3.54 22.10
CA PRO A 166 -22.86 -2.43 22.03
C PRO A 166 -23.98 -2.64 21.02
N LEU A 167 -23.68 -3.28 19.88
CA LEU A 167 -24.68 -3.61 18.88
C LEU A 167 -25.69 -4.66 19.36
N GLN A 168 -25.25 -5.65 20.13
CA GLN A 168 -26.14 -6.63 20.78
C GLN A 168 -27.04 -5.97 21.83
N MET A 169 -26.51 -5.04 22.62
CA MET A 169 -27.32 -4.24 23.56
C MET A 169 -28.37 -3.41 22.82
N LEU A 170 -27.97 -2.77 21.70
CA LEU A 170 -28.90 -2.04 20.84
C LEU A 170 -30.01 -2.95 20.28
N ARG A 171 -29.69 -4.20 19.93
CA ARG A 171 -30.69 -5.19 19.49
C ARG A 171 -31.72 -5.49 20.59
N LEU A 172 -31.27 -5.68 21.83
CA LEU A 172 -32.16 -5.94 22.96
C LEU A 172 -33.12 -4.77 23.21
N ILE A 173 -32.61 -3.53 23.13
CA ILE A 173 -33.43 -2.32 23.23
C ILE A 173 -34.51 -2.29 22.15
N TYR A 174 -34.19 -2.65 20.91
CA TYR A 174 -35.18 -2.71 19.83
C TYR A 174 -36.24 -3.81 20.02
N VAL A 175 -35.90 -4.92 20.66
CA VAL A 175 -36.89 -5.96 21.02
C VAL A 175 -37.81 -5.48 22.13
N ILE A 176 -37.28 -4.77 23.13
CA ILE A 176 -38.04 -4.25 24.28
C ILE A 176 -38.90 -3.04 23.90
N TYR A 177 -38.43 -2.20 22.97
CA TYR A 177 -39.10 -0.97 22.54
C TYR A 177 -39.34 -0.95 21.01
N PRO A 178 -40.32 -1.72 20.49
CA PRO A 178 -40.53 -1.87 19.05
C PRO A 178 -40.96 -0.60 18.32
N TRP A 179 -41.51 0.39 19.04
CA TRP A 179 -41.88 1.70 18.49
C TRP A 179 -40.66 2.53 18.08
N TRP A 180 -39.47 2.23 18.60
CA TRP A 180 -38.22 2.87 18.21
C TRP A 180 -37.68 2.22 16.93
N ASN A 181 -38.52 1.99 15.91
CA ASN A 181 -38.09 1.24 14.74
C ASN A 181 -37.16 2.09 13.84
N GLY A 182 -35.91 1.68 13.69
CA GLY A 182 -34.94 2.35 12.83
C GLY A 182 -34.01 1.35 12.16
N ASN A 183 -33.78 1.51 10.85
CA ASN A 183 -32.93 0.63 10.04
C ASN A 183 -31.43 0.64 10.45
N LYS A 184 -31.05 1.41 11.48
CA LYS A 184 -29.68 1.64 11.94
C LYS A 184 -28.96 0.38 12.42
N TYR A 185 -29.65 -0.55 13.09
CA TYR A 185 -29.05 -1.82 13.54
C TYR A 185 -28.51 -2.63 12.37
N LYS A 186 -29.36 -2.87 11.35
CA LYS A 186 -29.02 -3.67 10.17
C LYS A 186 -27.85 -3.05 9.41
N ASP A 187 -27.81 -1.72 9.31
CA ASP A 187 -26.71 -1.01 8.66
C ASP A 187 -25.39 -1.14 9.41
N ILE A 188 -25.38 -1.04 10.74
CA ILE A 188 -24.17 -1.20 11.56
C ILE A 188 -23.67 -2.65 11.50
N ASP A 189 -24.58 -3.63 11.64
CA ASP A 189 -24.24 -5.06 11.54
C ASP A 189 -23.61 -5.39 10.18
N ARG A 190 -24.21 -4.90 9.09
CA ARG A 190 -23.68 -5.06 7.73
C ARG A 190 -22.27 -4.47 7.59
N LYS A 191 -22.02 -3.28 8.13
CA LYS A 191 -20.70 -2.63 8.10
C LYS A 191 -19.65 -3.41 8.88
N ILE A 192 -19.99 -3.92 10.07
CA ILE A 192 -19.07 -4.74 10.88
C ILE A 192 -18.74 -6.04 10.13
N LYS A 193 -19.75 -6.73 9.58
CA LYS A 193 -19.55 -7.95 8.79
C LYS A 193 -18.66 -7.71 7.57
N LEU A 194 -18.87 -6.60 6.85
CA LEU A 194 -18.03 -6.21 5.73
C LEU A 194 -16.57 -5.97 6.18
N ALA A 195 -16.38 -5.23 7.28
CA ALA A 195 -15.05 -4.96 7.82
C ALA A 195 -14.31 -6.27 8.21
N MET A 196 -15.00 -7.19 8.89
CA MET A 196 -14.42 -8.50 9.24
C MET A 196 -14.00 -9.29 7.99
N ARG A 197 -14.86 -9.34 6.95
CA ARG A 197 -14.53 -10.01 5.69
C ARG A 197 -13.31 -9.42 4.99
N LEU A 198 -13.18 -8.09 4.99
CA LEU A 198 -12.00 -7.42 4.42
C LEU A 198 -10.75 -7.76 5.21
N VAL A 199 -10.83 -7.76 6.54
CA VAL A 199 -9.71 -8.12 7.41
C VAL A 199 -9.28 -9.58 7.20
N ASP A 200 -10.23 -10.52 7.07
CA ASP A 200 -9.92 -11.92 6.76
C ASP A 200 -9.29 -12.07 5.37
N LEU A 201 -9.77 -11.32 4.37
CA LEU A 201 -9.24 -11.33 3.01
C LEU A 201 -7.80 -10.78 2.95
N TYR A 202 -7.53 -9.68 3.66
CA TYR A 202 -6.25 -9.00 3.64
C TYR A 202 -5.26 -9.49 4.72
N ARG A 203 -5.72 -10.32 5.67
CA ARG A 203 -4.90 -10.95 6.71
C ARG A 203 -3.53 -11.41 6.22
N PRO A 204 -3.42 -12.24 5.17
CA PRO A 204 -2.13 -12.77 4.78
C PRO A 204 -1.19 -11.69 4.23
N TYR A 205 -1.71 -10.53 3.80
CA TYR A 205 -0.90 -9.40 3.31
C TYR A 205 -0.45 -8.49 4.45
N VAL A 206 -1.35 -8.15 5.39
CA VAL A 206 -1.03 -7.22 6.50
C VAL A 206 -0.20 -7.86 7.62
N LEU A 207 -0.13 -9.20 7.66
CA LEU A 207 0.72 -9.97 8.57
C LEU A 207 1.91 -10.64 7.85
N PHE A 208 2.14 -10.31 6.59
CA PHE A 208 3.28 -10.82 5.84
C PHE A 208 4.59 -10.19 6.32
N LYS A 209 5.64 -11.00 6.46
CA LYS A 209 6.97 -10.57 6.95
C LYS A 209 8.09 -10.75 5.92
N GLY A 210 7.77 -10.83 4.64
CA GLY A 210 8.79 -11.05 3.61
C GLY A 210 9.52 -9.76 3.24
N ILE A 211 10.82 -9.92 3.02
CA ILE A 211 11.70 -8.95 2.37
C ILE A 211 12.05 -9.53 1.00
N PHE A 212 12.00 -8.69 -0.04
CA PHE A 212 12.24 -9.13 -1.41
C PHE A 212 13.66 -8.76 -1.84
N ASP A 213 14.42 -9.75 -2.31
CA ASP A 213 15.77 -9.55 -2.83
C ASP A 213 15.74 -8.75 -4.14
N ASP A 214 16.53 -7.67 -4.19
CA ASP A 214 16.63 -6.74 -5.30
C ASP A 214 17.99 -6.85 -6.02
N THR A 215 18.78 -7.90 -5.78
CA THR A 215 20.14 -8.06 -6.29
C THR A 215 20.26 -7.85 -7.81
N ASN A 216 19.31 -8.34 -8.60
CA ASN A 216 19.30 -8.12 -10.05
C ASN A 216 19.05 -6.65 -10.42
N THR A 217 18.15 -5.99 -9.70
CA THR A 217 17.82 -4.57 -9.91
C THR A 217 19.00 -3.68 -9.55
N GLU A 218 19.74 -4.04 -8.50
CA GLU A 218 20.98 -3.36 -8.15
C GLU A 218 22.06 -3.53 -9.24
N LYS A 219 22.23 -4.74 -9.77
CA LYS A 219 23.14 -4.98 -10.91
C LYS A 219 22.73 -4.16 -12.14
N LEU A 220 21.43 -4.05 -12.43
CA LEU A 220 20.92 -3.23 -13.53
C LEU A 220 21.29 -1.75 -13.34
N ARG A 221 21.11 -1.24 -12.12
CA ARG A 221 21.43 0.14 -11.76
C ARG A 221 22.92 0.45 -11.87
N LEU A 222 23.79 -0.44 -11.37
CA LEU A 222 25.24 -0.30 -11.50
C LEU A 222 25.68 -0.30 -12.97
N LYS A 223 25.16 -1.24 -13.76
CA LYS A 223 25.43 -1.29 -15.20
C LYS A 223 25.00 -0.02 -15.94
N ARG A 224 23.86 0.55 -15.57
CA ARG A 224 23.41 1.85 -16.11
C ARG A 224 24.40 2.97 -15.79
N LYS A 225 24.92 3.04 -14.55
CA LYS A 225 25.93 4.03 -14.15
C LYS A 225 27.24 3.89 -14.92
N GLU A 226 27.62 2.68 -15.32
CA GLU A 226 28.82 2.45 -16.13
C GLU A 226 28.67 2.92 -17.58
N ILE A 227 27.52 2.64 -18.21
CA ILE A 227 27.26 2.92 -19.63
C ILE A 227 26.99 4.41 -19.87
N ASN A 228 26.22 5.05 -18.98
CA ASN A 228 25.72 6.41 -19.18
C ASN A 228 26.36 7.44 -18.23
N LYS A 229 27.69 7.53 -18.24
CA LYS A 229 28.43 8.53 -17.44
C LYS A 229 28.05 9.98 -17.77
N GLU A 230 27.44 10.25 -18.93
CA GLU A 230 27.02 11.60 -19.34
C GLU A 230 25.56 11.94 -18.95
N MET A 231 24.76 10.95 -18.53
CA MET A 231 23.36 11.14 -18.09
C MET A 231 23.21 10.96 -16.56
N TYR A 232 24.14 11.51 -15.78
CA TYR A 232 24.03 11.50 -14.32
C TYR A 232 22.68 12.13 -13.89
N GLY A 233 21.91 11.38 -13.09
CA GLY A 233 20.62 11.83 -12.55
C GLY A 233 19.35 11.49 -13.37
N LEU A 234 19.47 11.08 -14.64
CA LEU A 234 18.29 10.73 -15.47
C LEU A 234 17.84 9.28 -15.27
N PHE A 235 16.55 9.04 -15.03
CA PHE A 235 16.00 7.71 -14.74
C PHE A 235 16.59 7.05 -13.48
N GLU A 236 16.72 7.79 -12.37
CA GLU A 236 17.12 7.18 -11.11
C GLU A 236 15.98 6.43 -10.42
N PHE A 237 16.35 5.32 -9.78
CA PHE A 237 15.42 4.42 -9.08
C PHE A 237 16.08 3.73 -7.88
N ASP A 238 17.05 4.38 -7.23
CA ASP A 238 17.64 3.87 -5.99
C ASP A 238 16.71 4.14 -4.81
N PRO A 239 16.10 3.11 -4.19
CA PRO A 239 15.18 3.33 -3.07
C PRO A 239 15.85 3.98 -1.86
N LYS A 240 17.19 3.97 -1.75
CA LYS A 240 17.92 4.65 -0.67
C LYS A 240 17.84 6.17 -0.73
N SER A 241 17.47 6.74 -1.88
CA SER A 241 17.27 8.20 -1.99
C SER A 241 15.96 8.68 -1.37
N ILE A 242 15.08 7.76 -0.95
CA ILE A 242 13.80 8.09 -0.35
C ILE A 242 14.03 8.41 1.13
N ASP A 243 13.88 9.68 1.48
CA ASP A 243 13.59 10.07 2.87
C ASP A 243 12.12 9.77 3.12
N TRP A 244 11.83 8.75 3.91
CA TRP A 244 10.46 8.29 4.15
C TRP A 244 9.60 9.31 4.88
N GLU A 245 10.18 10.12 5.77
CA GLU A 245 9.43 11.14 6.50
C GLU A 245 9.00 12.26 5.56
N ASP A 246 9.94 12.81 4.79
CA ASP A 246 9.65 13.85 3.81
C ASP A 246 8.74 13.32 2.69
N TYR A 247 9.04 12.15 2.14
CA TYR A 247 8.23 11.55 1.09
C TYR A 247 6.79 11.33 1.53
N MET A 248 6.54 10.81 2.73
CA MET A 248 5.18 10.57 3.18
C MET A 248 4.45 11.87 3.55
N THR A 249 5.11 12.78 4.26
CA THR A 249 4.45 13.96 4.86
C THR A 249 4.37 15.16 3.92
N THR A 250 5.35 15.33 3.03
CA THR A 250 5.44 16.47 2.10
C THR A 250 4.96 16.11 0.70
N ILE A 251 5.11 14.85 0.27
CA ILE A 251 4.86 14.44 -1.13
C ILE A 251 3.61 13.56 -1.25
N HIS A 252 3.63 12.36 -0.67
CA HIS A 252 2.64 11.31 -0.93
C HIS A 252 1.27 11.61 -0.32
N ILE A 253 1.17 11.90 0.98
CA ILE A 253 -0.12 12.19 1.62
C ILE A 253 -0.76 13.48 1.05
N PRO A 254 -0.01 14.60 0.88
CA PRO A 254 -0.53 15.78 0.18
C PRO A 254 -0.98 15.48 -1.25
N GLY A 255 -0.23 14.66 -1.98
CA GLY A 255 -0.57 14.19 -3.33
C GLY A 255 -1.90 13.42 -3.36
N LEU A 256 -2.11 12.49 -2.42
CA LEU A 256 -3.38 11.77 -2.26
C LEU A 256 -4.55 12.73 -2.05
N ILE A 257 -4.39 13.74 -1.20
CA ILE A 257 -5.45 14.72 -0.94
C ILE A 257 -5.75 15.52 -2.20
N THR A 258 -4.71 15.95 -2.91
CA THR A 258 -4.83 16.85 -4.06
C THR A 258 -5.40 16.14 -5.28
N TYR A 259 -4.85 14.99 -5.67
CA TYR A 259 -5.18 14.34 -6.94
C TYR A 259 -6.31 13.31 -6.85
N VAL A 260 -6.64 12.86 -5.64
CA VAL A 260 -7.63 11.80 -5.42
C VAL A 260 -8.86 12.28 -4.65
N LEU A 261 -8.69 13.09 -3.60
CA LEU A 261 -9.81 13.54 -2.76
C LEU A 261 -10.49 14.83 -3.25
N LYS A 262 -9.76 15.72 -3.91
CA LYS A 262 -10.27 17.00 -4.41
C LYS A 262 -10.75 16.95 -5.88
N LYS A 263 -10.88 15.75 -6.45
CA LYS A 263 -11.56 15.54 -7.74
C LYS A 263 -13.08 15.51 -7.58
#